data_AF-A0A0H4T7F7-F1
#
_entry.id   AF-A0A0H4T7F7-F1
#
_cell.length_a   1.000
_cell.length_b   1.000
_cell.length_c   1.000
_cell.angle_alpha   90.00
_cell.angle_beta   90.00
_cell.angle_gamma   90.00
#
_symmetry.space_group_name_H-M   'P 1'
#
loop_
_entity.id
_entity.type
_entity.pdbx_description
1 polymer ?
#
loop_
_entity_poly.entity_id
_entity_poly.type
_entity_poly.pdbx_seq_one_letter_code
_entity_poly.pdbx_strand_id
1 'polypeptide(L)'
;MIDSNSATSMSPTPLGKHRWGKIILLIIATLVFIAVAIFFIPSLLGIFFKDIDPIDYSDFSLKKVNVSDNENAYFDLIKLDNLIYEPEGKSDAILDIVAGKIWDENLAEEIVSKNSRAFEYFSEAARKPKFQDPAAVDPLNITPNTILPNMNVWRRMSRLSAIRAIQLAKRGKGKEAMEETLNSIKIGQKIQESQAPLIEYLVSSQIGF
;
A
#
# COMPACT_ATOMS: atom_id res chain seq x y z
N MET A 1 41.41 -104.85 -49.03
CA MET A 1 41.92 -103.48 -49.05
C MET A 1 40.77 -102.61 -49.54
N ILE A 2 39.89 -102.08 -48.68
CA ILE A 2 40.05 -100.88 -47.79
C ILE A 2 40.64 -99.74 -48.62
N ASP A 3 39.88 -98.71 -49.01
CA ASP A 3 39.52 -97.49 -48.24
C ASP A 3 38.45 -96.70 -49.03
N SER A 4 37.35 -96.17 -48.48
CA SER A 4 37.09 -95.20 -47.39
C SER A 4 36.82 -93.77 -47.90
N ASN A 5 35.82 -93.15 -47.26
CA ASN A 5 35.12 -91.91 -47.59
C ASN A 5 36.01 -90.66 -47.67
N SER A 6 35.59 -89.66 -48.46
CA SER A 6 35.99 -88.27 -48.20
C SER A 6 34.77 -87.33 -48.25
N ALA A 7 34.43 -86.84 -47.06
CA ALA A 7 33.41 -85.84 -46.81
C ALA A 7 33.84 -84.46 -47.34
N THR A 8 32.93 -83.79 -48.03
CA THR A 8 33.09 -82.40 -48.48
C THR A 8 32.90 -81.45 -47.30
N SER A 9 33.98 -80.79 -46.85
CA SER A 9 33.91 -79.71 -45.87
C SER A 9 33.72 -78.36 -46.58
N MET A 10 32.59 -77.69 -46.33
CA MET A 10 32.45 -76.26 -46.63
C MET A 10 33.19 -75.45 -45.56
N SER A 11 34.12 -74.62 -45.98
CA SER A 11 34.79 -73.64 -45.13
C SER A 11 33.93 -72.37 -44.99
N PRO A 12 33.76 -71.80 -43.78
CA PRO A 12 33.01 -70.57 -43.59
C PRO A 12 33.83 -69.35 -44.02
N THR A 13 33.18 -68.48 -44.79
CA THR A 13 33.68 -67.16 -45.22
C THR A 13 34.18 -66.32 -44.03
N PRO A 14 35.37 -65.69 -44.10
CA PRO A 14 35.88 -64.87 -43.01
C PRO A 14 35.06 -63.57 -42.87
N LEU A 15 34.47 -63.36 -41.69
CA LEU A 15 33.84 -62.10 -41.29
C LEU A 15 34.89 -60.99 -41.28
N GLY A 16 34.72 -60.03 -42.21
CA GLY A 16 35.64 -58.94 -42.46
C GLY A 16 35.95 -58.10 -41.21
N LYS A 17 37.23 -58.09 -40.86
CA LYS A 17 37.92 -57.28 -39.83
C LYS A 17 37.52 -55.78 -39.81
N HIS A 18 36.93 -55.27 -40.89
CA HIS A 18 36.42 -53.89 -41.02
C HIS A 18 35.18 -53.56 -40.19
N ARG A 19 34.34 -54.52 -39.78
CA ARG A 19 33.11 -54.23 -39.01
C ARG A 19 33.38 -53.89 -37.54
N TRP A 20 34.39 -54.50 -36.94
CA TRP A 20 34.76 -54.30 -35.54
C TRP A 20 35.35 -52.91 -35.27
N GLY A 21 36.14 -52.36 -36.20
CA GLY A 21 36.66 -51.00 -36.09
C GLY A 21 35.55 -49.93 -36.08
N LYS A 22 34.48 -50.13 -36.85
CA LYS A 22 33.31 -49.24 -36.86
C LYS A 22 32.55 -49.27 -35.54
N ILE A 23 32.38 -50.46 -34.95
CA ILE A 23 31.69 -50.63 -33.65
C ILE A 23 32.50 -49.96 -32.53
N ILE A 24 33.82 -50.17 -32.49
CA ILE A 24 34.70 -49.53 -31.50
C ILE A 24 34.66 -48.00 -31.64
N LEU A 25 34.71 -47.47 -32.86
CA LEU A 25 34.64 -46.04 -33.12
C LEU A 25 33.29 -45.44 -32.69
N LEU A 26 32.19 -46.18 -32.90
CA LEU A 26 30.85 -45.77 -32.47
C LEU A 26 30.74 -45.73 -30.94
N ILE A 27 31.29 -46.73 -30.24
CA ILE A 27 31.34 -46.75 -28.77
C ILE A 27 32.14 -45.55 -28.23
N ILE A 28 33.31 -45.27 -28.81
CA ILE A 28 34.14 -44.13 -28.42
C ILE A 28 33.40 -42.81 -28.68
N ALA A 29 32.77 -42.66 -29.85
CA ALA A 29 32.00 -41.47 -30.19
C ALA A 29 30.82 -41.24 -29.23
N THR A 30 30.10 -42.30 -28.86
CA THR A 30 29.00 -42.22 -27.89
C THR A 30 29.51 -41.81 -26.50
N LEU A 31 30.63 -42.38 -26.05
CA LEU A 31 31.24 -42.00 -24.76
C LEU A 31 31.67 -40.53 -24.74
N VAL A 32 32.29 -40.05 -25.81
CA VAL A 32 32.68 -38.64 -25.95
C VAL A 32 31.43 -37.75 -25.94
N PHE A 33 30.39 -38.13 -26.66
CA PHE A 33 29.13 -37.36 -26.68
C PHE A 33 28.49 -37.28 -25.29
N ILE A 34 28.46 -38.39 -24.55
CA ILE A 34 27.93 -38.42 -23.17
C ILE A 34 28.77 -37.51 -22.26
N ALA A 35 30.09 -37.56 -22.35
CA ALA A 35 30.97 -36.72 -21.54
C ALA A 35 30.76 -35.22 -21.83
N VAL A 36 30.64 -34.85 -23.11
CA VAL A 36 30.31 -33.50 -23.55
C VAL A 36 28.92 -33.10 -23.03
N ALA A 37 27.91 -33.96 -23.17
CA ALA A 37 26.56 -33.67 -22.69
C ALA A 37 26.53 -33.42 -21.18
N ILE A 38 27.20 -34.25 -20.38
CA ILE A 38 27.29 -34.08 -18.91
C ILE A 38 27.99 -32.77 -18.54
N PHE A 39 28.98 -32.33 -19.32
CA PHE A 39 29.69 -31.09 -19.05
C PHE A 39 28.89 -29.84 -19.46
N PHE A 40 28.23 -29.89 -20.63
CA PHE A 40 27.56 -28.71 -21.20
C PHE A 40 26.11 -28.53 -20.74
N ILE A 41 25.36 -29.61 -20.49
CA ILE A 41 23.93 -29.52 -20.09
C ILE A 41 23.74 -28.74 -18.78
N PRO A 42 24.49 -28.97 -17.69
CA PRO A 42 24.31 -28.21 -16.45
C PRO A 42 24.63 -26.72 -16.61
N SER A 43 25.58 -26.39 -17.48
CA SER A 43 25.92 -25.01 -17.82
C SER A 43 24.82 -24.35 -18.67
N LEU A 44 24.26 -25.07 -19.66
CA LEU A 44 23.17 -24.59 -20.50
C LEU A 44 21.86 -24.39 -19.71
N LEU A 45 21.59 -25.28 -18.75
CA LEU A 45 20.41 -25.26 -17.89
C LEU A 45 20.52 -24.29 -16.71
N GLY A 46 21.64 -23.57 -16.58
CA GLY A 46 21.77 -22.59 -15.53
C GLY A 46 22.00 -23.18 -14.13
N ILE A 47 22.24 -24.50 -13.99
CA ILE A 47 22.24 -25.20 -12.69
C ILE A 47 23.33 -24.68 -11.75
N PHE A 48 24.43 -24.17 -12.31
CA PHE A 48 25.52 -23.56 -11.55
C PHE A 48 25.44 -22.04 -11.45
N PHE A 49 24.42 -21.41 -12.02
CA PHE A 49 24.18 -20.00 -11.83
C PHE A 49 23.46 -19.85 -10.51
N LYS A 50 24.14 -19.23 -9.55
CA LYS A 50 23.53 -18.84 -8.28
C LYS A 50 22.38 -17.88 -8.61
N ASP A 51 21.18 -18.17 -8.12
CA ASP A 51 20.07 -17.23 -8.20
C ASP A 51 20.53 -15.88 -7.65
N ILE A 52 20.00 -14.80 -8.24
CA ILE A 52 20.20 -13.46 -7.68
C ILE A 52 19.78 -13.47 -6.22
N ASP A 53 20.58 -12.85 -5.36
CA ASP A 53 20.19 -12.74 -3.97
C ASP A 53 18.83 -12.02 -3.90
N PRO A 54 17.92 -12.44 -2.99
CA PRO A 54 16.62 -11.80 -2.85
C PRO A 54 16.81 -10.30 -2.69
N ILE A 55 16.03 -9.51 -3.44
CA ILE A 55 16.04 -8.05 -3.29
C ILE A 55 15.64 -7.74 -1.85
N ASP A 56 16.48 -6.95 -1.16
CA ASP A 56 16.18 -6.47 0.18
C ASP A 56 15.11 -5.37 0.09
N TYR A 57 13.93 -5.64 0.65
CA TYR A 57 12.82 -4.68 0.72
C TYR A 57 12.65 -4.05 2.09
N SER A 58 13.60 -4.26 3.02
CA SER A 58 13.51 -3.74 4.39
C SER A 58 13.35 -2.21 4.44
N ASP A 59 13.98 -1.49 3.51
CA ASP A 59 13.88 -0.03 3.37
C ASP A 59 12.50 0.45 2.89
N PHE A 60 11.70 -0.41 2.27
CA PHE A 60 10.33 -0.10 1.85
C PHE A 60 9.28 -0.44 2.91
N SER A 61 9.68 -1.08 4.02
CA SER A 61 8.75 -1.43 5.08
C SER A 61 8.32 -0.18 5.87
N LEU A 62 7.01 -0.05 6.07
CA LEU A 62 6.49 0.99 6.95
C LEU A 62 6.87 0.66 8.39
N LYS A 63 7.49 1.63 9.06
CA LYS A 63 7.86 1.51 10.47
C LYS A 63 6.71 1.96 11.34
N LYS A 64 6.51 1.29 12.47
CA LYS A 64 5.56 1.71 13.50
C LYS A 64 5.84 3.15 13.96
N VAL A 65 4.80 3.99 13.99
CA VAL A 65 4.90 5.39 14.45
C VAL A 65 4.22 5.55 15.80
N ASN A 66 4.98 5.95 16.81
CA ASN A 66 4.44 6.26 18.13
C ASN A 66 4.27 7.79 18.29
N VAL A 67 3.05 8.23 18.56
CA VAL A 67 2.71 9.63 18.88
C VAL A 67 1.91 9.60 20.18
N SER A 68 2.34 10.38 21.18
CA SER A 68 1.62 10.46 22.46
C SER A 68 0.28 11.19 22.31
N ASP A 69 -0.69 10.84 23.17
CA ASP A 69 -2.06 11.37 23.07
C ASP A 69 -2.15 12.89 23.17
N ASN A 70 -1.27 13.52 23.95
CA ASN A 70 -1.17 14.98 24.08
C ASN A 70 -0.64 15.66 22.80
N GLU A 71 0.12 14.95 21.97
CA GLU A 71 0.68 15.43 20.72
C GLU A 71 -0.17 15.07 19.50
N ASN A 72 -1.15 14.17 19.67
CA ASN A 72 -1.93 13.59 18.61
C ASN A 72 -3.31 14.26 18.45
N ALA A 73 -3.52 14.90 17.31
CA ALA A 73 -4.77 15.56 16.94
C ALA A 73 -5.96 14.59 16.81
N TYR A 74 -5.70 13.30 16.53
CA TYR A 74 -6.72 12.26 16.36
C TYR A 74 -7.73 12.25 17.53
N PHE A 75 -7.23 12.27 18.77
CA PHE A 75 -8.07 12.14 19.95
C PHE A 75 -9.02 13.32 20.19
N ASP A 76 -8.73 14.49 19.64
CA ASP A 76 -9.66 15.62 19.70
C ASP A 76 -10.65 15.59 18.53
N LEU A 77 -10.21 15.14 17.35
CA LEU A 77 -11.06 15.03 16.17
C LEU A 77 -12.15 13.96 16.33
N ILE A 78 -11.87 12.83 16.97
CA ILE A 78 -12.89 11.78 17.22
C ILE A 78 -13.99 12.23 18.19
N LYS A 79 -13.75 13.25 19.01
CA LYS A 79 -14.78 13.80 19.91
C LYS A 79 -15.89 14.51 19.13
N LEU A 80 -15.63 14.90 17.88
CA LEU A 80 -16.57 15.63 17.03
C LEU A 80 -17.76 14.78 16.58
N ASP A 81 -17.64 13.46 16.53
CA ASP A 81 -18.65 12.54 15.97
C ASP A 81 -20.04 12.74 16.58
N ASN A 82 -20.09 13.07 17.88
CA ASN A 82 -21.34 13.25 18.63
C ASN A 82 -21.59 14.70 19.07
N LEU A 83 -20.77 15.66 18.63
CA LEU A 83 -20.83 17.05 19.09
C LEU A 83 -21.27 18.04 18.02
N ILE A 84 -21.18 17.68 16.74
CA ILE A 84 -21.55 18.59 15.64
C ILE A 84 -23.06 18.72 15.56
N TYR A 85 -23.51 19.96 15.64
CA TYR A 85 -24.87 20.39 15.33
C TYR A 85 -24.93 21.02 13.93
N GLU A 86 -25.73 20.45 13.04
CA GLU A 86 -26.16 21.08 11.79
C GLU A 86 -27.70 21.17 11.80
N PRO A 87 -28.30 22.37 11.58
CA PRO A 87 -29.75 22.49 11.49
C PRO A 87 -30.36 21.62 10.39
N GLU A 88 -31.43 20.89 10.71
CA GLU A 88 -32.12 20.01 9.77
C GLU A 88 -32.67 20.79 8.56
N GLY A 89 -32.50 20.21 7.36
CA GLY A 89 -32.97 20.82 6.11
C GLY A 89 -32.24 22.09 5.67
N LYS A 90 -31.13 22.46 6.32
CA LYS A 90 -30.35 23.68 6.00
C LYS A 90 -29.00 23.39 5.34
N SER A 91 -28.72 22.15 4.94
CA SER A 91 -27.44 21.76 4.35
C SER A 91 -27.06 22.59 3.10
N ASP A 92 -28.01 22.88 2.22
CA ASP A 92 -27.75 23.71 1.03
C ASP A 92 -27.44 25.16 1.40
N ALA A 93 -28.16 25.73 2.37
CA ALA A 93 -27.90 27.07 2.87
C ALA A 93 -26.51 27.18 3.51
N ILE A 94 -26.08 26.15 4.26
CA ILE A 94 -24.72 26.06 4.82
C ILE A 94 -23.68 26.07 3.69
N LEU A 95 -23.88 25.29 2.63
CA LEU A 95 -22.97 25.25 1.48
C LEU A 95 -22.90 26.60 0.77
N ASP A 96 -24.03 27.27 0.59
CA ASP A 96 -24.09 28.58 -0.07
C ASP A 96 -23.45 29.69 0.79
N ILE A 97 -23.54 29.62 2.12
CA ILE A 97 -22.80 30.51 3.03
C ILE A 97 -21.29 30.28 2.89
N VAL A 98 -20.84 29.02 2.95
CA VAL A 98 -19.42 28.67 2.84
C VAL A 98 -18.84 29.09 1.47
N ALA A 99 -19.64 28.96 0.41
CA ALA A 99 -19.27 29.41 -0.94
C ALA A 99 -19.34 30.94 -1.11
N GLY A 100 -19.79 31.68 -0.11
CA GLY A 100 -19.92 33.15 -0.15
C GLY A 100 -21.05 33.65 -1.04
N LYS A 101 -22.02 32.80 -1.42
CA LYS A 101 -23.16 33.19 -2.27
C LYS A 101 -24.23 33.94 -1.50
N ILE A 102 -24.50 33.51 -0.27
CA ILE A 102 -25.50 34.11 0.62
C ILE A 102 -24.89 34.39 1.99
N TRP A 103 -25.54 35.27 2.76
CA TRP A 103 -25.22 35.47 4.18
C TRP A 103 -26.51 35.52 5.00
N ASP A 104 -26.74 34.47 5.79
CA ASP A 104 -27.82 34.39 6.76
C ASP A 104 -27.21 34.50 8.17
N GLU A 105 -27.34 35.69 8.77
CA GLU A 105 -26.76 35.99 10.10
C GLU A 105 -27.38 35.09 11.19
N ASN A 106 -28.68 34.81 11.12
CA ASN A 106 -29.36 34.01 12.13
C ASN A 106 -28.88 32.56 12.10
N LEU A 107 -28.75 32.00 10.90
CA LEU A 107 -28.22 30.66 10.71
C LEU A 107 -26.75 30.56 11.15
N ALA A 108 -25.94 31.57 10.84
CA ALA A 108 -24.55 31.63 11.29
C ALA A 108 -24.44 31.71 12.82
N GLU A 109 -25.22 32.57 13.48
CA GLU A 109 -25.27 32.71 14.94
C GLU A 109 -25.72 31.41 15.61
N GLU A 110 -26.74 30.74 15.06
CA GLU A 110 -27.21 29.45 15.55
C GLU A 110 -26.12 28.38 15.46
N ILE A 111 -25.48 28.24 14.29
CA ILE A 111 -24.39 27.29 14.09
C ILE A 111 -23.25 27.56 15.06
N VAL A 112 -22.81 28.83 15.19
CA VAL A 112 -21.67 29.18 16.02
C VAL A 112 -21.96 28.95 17.50
N SER A 113 -23.15 29.33 17.97
CA SER A 113 -23.54 29.18 19.38
C SER A 113 -23.71 27.72 19.80
N LYS A 114 -24.36 26.89 18.96
CA LYS A 114 -24.61 25.47 19.28
C LYS A 114 -23.39 24.56 19.11
N ASN A 115 -22.35 24.99 18.38
CA ASN A 115 -21.13 24.21 18.14
C ASN A 115 -19.90 24.70 18.93
N SER A 116 -20.07 25.57 19.94
CA SER A 116 -18.96 26.16 20.72
C SER A 116 -17.89 25.12 21.13
N ARG A 117 -18.32 24.01 21.72
CA ARG A 117 -17.42 22.93 22.16
C ARG A 117 -16.76 22.17 21.01
N ALA A 118 -17.45 22.02 19.88
CA ALA A 118 -16.88 21.39 18.69
C ALA A 118 -15.75 22.26 18.09
N PHE A 119 -15.93 23.59 18.06
CA PHE A 119 -14.86 24.49 17.64
C PHE A 119 -13.64 24.46 18.57
N GLU A 120 -13.84 24.30 19.87
CA GLU A 120 -12.73 24.13 20.82
C GLU A 120 -11.91 22.89 20.49
N TYR A 121 -12.54 21.72 20.35
CA TYR A 121 -11.82 20.50 19.98
C TYR A 121 -11.14 20.60 18.62
N PHE A 122 -11.79 21.22 17.63
CA PHE A 122 -11.20 21.43 16.32
C PHE A 122 -9.98 22.36 16.37
N SER A 123 -10.04 23.43 17.19
CA SER A 123 -8.92 24.34 17.40
C SER A 123 -7.76 23.69 18.16
N GLU A 124 -8.06 22.89 19.19
CA GLU A 124 -7.05 22.10 19.92
C GLU A 124 -6.37 21.07 19.01
N ALA A 125 -7.14 20.37 18.18
CA ALA A 125 -6.60 19.44 17.19
C ALA A 125 -5.64 20.15 16.22
N ALA A 126 -5.96 21.36 15.78
CA ALA A 126 -5.10 22.15 14.90
C ALA A 126 -3.79 22.63 15.57
N ARG A 127 -3.80 22.81 16.90
CA ARG A 127 -2.60 23.21 17.69
C ARG A 127 -1.64 22.05 17.92
N LYS A 128 -2.15 20.82 17.97
CA LYS A 128 -1.32 19.63 18.20
C LYS A 128 -0.32 19.40 17.05
N PRO A 129 0.90 18.95 17.34
CA PRO A 129 1.95 18.86 16.34
C PRO A 129 1.67 17.81 15.27
N LYS A 130 1.05 16.66 15.63
CA LYS A 130 0.92 15.50 14.74
C LYS A 130 -0.50 14.99 14.68
N PHE A 131 -0.79 14.21 13.64
CA PHE A 131 -1.97 13.35 13.56
C PHE A 131 -1.47 11.93 13.31
N GLN A 132 -2.00 10.97 14.03
CA GLN A 132 -1.78 9.56 13.75
C GLN A 132 -3.00 8.79 14.23
N ASP A 133 -3.68 8.07 13.33
CA ASP A 133 -4.75 7.16 13.73
C ASP A 133 -4.14 5.96 14.48
N PRO A 134 -4.56 5.67 15.73
CA PRO A 134 -4.15 4.49 16.48
C PRO A 134 -4.35 3.17 15.73
N ALA A 135 -5.39 3.07 14.89
CA ALA A 135 -5.65 1.89 14.08
C ALA A 135 -4.62 1.71 12.94
N ALA A 136 -3.92 2.78 12.57
CA ALA A 136 -2.92 2.84 11.51
C ALA A 136 -1.48 3.02 12.05
N VAL A 137 -1.25 2.84 13.36
CA VAL A 137 0.09 3.03 13.98
C VAL A 137 1.08 1.94 13.59
N ASP A 138 0.61 0.70 13.49
CA ASP A 138 1.44 -0.48 13.32
C ASP A 138 1.05 -1.21 12.04
N PRO A 139 1.86 -1.11 10.97
CA PRO A 139 1.57 -1.71 9.66
C PRO A 139 1.26 -3.20 9.70
N LEU A 140 1.81 -3.93 10.69
CA LEU A 140 1.60 -5.37 10.83
C LEU A 140 0.21 -5.73 11.38
N ASN A 141 -0.47 -4.80 12.05
CA ASN A 141 -1.78 -5.03 12.67
C ASN A 141 -2.95 -4.57 11.79
N ILE A 142 -2.65 -4.14 10.56
CA ILE A 142 -3.64 -3.60 9.64
C ILE A 142 -4.22 -4.74 8.82
N THR A 143 -5.54 -4.78 8.75
CA THR A 143 -6.29 -5.82 8.05
C THR A 143 -7.36 -5.19 7.17
N PRO A 144 -7.94 -5.93 6.20
CA PRO A 144 -9.10 -5.46 5.44
C PRO A 144 -10.30 -5.03 6.30
N ASN A 145 -10.37 -5.49 7.55
CA ASN A 145 -11.43 -5.16 8.51
C ASN A 145 -11.06 -4.02 9.46
N THR A 146 -9.90 -3.38 9.30
CA THR A 146 -9.49 -2.25 10.14
C THR A 146 -10.48 -1.10 9.97
N ILE A 147 -11.07 -0.65 11.08
CA ILE A 147 -12.05 0.44 11.09
C ILE A 147 -11.30 1.76 10.99
N LEU A 148 -11.62 2.53 9.97
CA LEU A 148 -11.03 3.85 9.71
C LEU A 148 -11.93 4.97 10.24
N PRO A 149 -11.34 6.11 10.66
CA PRO A 149 -12.08 7.25 11.16
C PRO A 149 -13.01 7.88 10.11
N ASN A 150 -14.17 8.37 10.56
CA ASN A 150 -15.15 8.98 9.68
C ASN A 150 -14.77 10.40 9.26
N MET A 151 -14.04 10.52 8.14
CA MET A 151 -13.64 11.82 7.56
C MET A 151 -14.80 12.76 7.27
N ASN A 152 -16.03 12.25 7.10
CA ASN A 152 -17.19 13.10 6.82
C ASN A 152 -17.48 14.06 7.98
N VAL A 153 -17.31 13.61 9.23
CA VAL A 153 -17.49 14.46 10.42
C VAL A 153 -16.51 15.63 10.38
N TRP A 154 -15.25 15.40 10.03
CA TRP A 154 -14.23 16.44 10.00
C TRP A 154 -14.42 17.41 8.85
N ARG A 155 -14.88 16.92 7.68
CA ARG A 155 -15.30 17.78 6.57
C ARG A 155 -16.48 18.68 6.96
N ARG A 156 -17.48 18.14 7.66
CA ARG A 156 -18.60 18.93 8.21
C ARG A 156 -18.09 20.02 9.14
N MET A 157 -17.24 19.65 10.11
CA MET A 157 -16.66 20.61 11.05
C MET A 157 -15.87 21.73 10.36
N SER A 158 -15.08 21.39 9.33
CA SER A 158 -14.34 22.38 8.54
C SER A 158 -15.26 23.39 7.86
N ARG A 159 -16.46 22.99 7.39
CA ARG A 159 -17.44 23.92 6.81
C ARG A 159 -18.01 24.85 7.87
N LEU A 160 -18.34 24.32 9.05
CA LEU A 160 -18.84 25.15 10.16
C LEU A 160 -17.76 26.11 10.68
N SER A 161 -16.49 25.68 10.70
CA SER A 161 -15.33 26.50 11.03
C SER A 161 -15.18 27.67 10.05
N ALA A 162 -15.41 27.44 8.75
CA ALA A 162 -15.45 28.51 7.76
C ALA A 162 -16.60 29.52 8.03
N ILE A 163 -17.79 29.06 8.42
CA ILE A 163 -18.90 29.94 8.80
C ILE A 163 -18.51 30.81 10.01
N ARG A 164 -17.91 30.20 11.04
CA ARG A 164 -17.40 30.94 12.22
C ARG A 164 -16.36 31.98 11.82
N ALA A 165 -15.43 31.63 10.94
CA ALA A 165 -14.42 32.56 10.44
C ALA A 165 -15.05 33.75 9.69
N ILE A 166 -16.05 33.52 8.83
CA ILE A 166 -16.77 34.58 8.13
C ILE A 166 -17.49 35.50 9.14
N GLN A 167 -18.13 34.93 10.16
CA GLN A 167 -18.80 35.70 11.21
C GLN A 167 -17.80 36.58 12.00
N LEU A 168 -16.64 36.01 12.37
CA LEU A 168 -15.56 36.75 13.03
C LEU A 168 -15.05 37.91 12.16
N ALA A 169 -14.84 37.66 10.86
CA ALA A 169 -14.41 38.69 9.92
C ALA A 169 -15.41 39.84 9.82
N LYS A 170 -16.72 39.52 9.72
CA LYS A 170 -17.80 40.53 9.70
C LYS A 170 -17.89 41.36 10.97
N ARG A 171 -17.46 40.80 12.11
CA ARG A 171 -17.38 41.50 13.42
C ARG A 171 -16.06 42.28 13.60
N GLY A 172 -15.24 42.40 12.56
CA GLY A 172 -13.95 43.11 12.60
C GLY A 172 -12.82 42.32 13.27
N LYS A 173 -13.04 41.04 13.62
CA LYS A 173 -12.06 40.14 14.26
C LYS A 173 -11.22 39.41 13.21
N GLY A 174 -10.52 40.16 12.37
CA GLY A 174 -9.83 39.63 11.19
C GLY A 174 -8.72 38.63 11.53
N LYS A 175 -8.00 38.84 12.64
CA LYS A 175 -6.94 37.93 13.09
C LYS A 175 -7.51 36.58 13.51
N GLU A 176 -8.55 36.59 14.34
CA GLU A 176 -9.23 35.39 14.82
C GLU A 176 -9.92 34.64 13.67
N ALA A 177 -10.49 35.36 12.69
CA ALA A 177 -11.06 34.76 11.49
C ALA A 177 -10.01 34.02 10.65
N MET A 178 -8.81 34.63 10.49
CA MET A 178 -7.69 33.99 9.79
C MET A 178 -7.23 32.74 10.55
N GLU A 179 -7.02 32.85 11.87
CA GLU A 179 -6.63 31.71 12.71
C GLU A 179 -7.63 30.55 12.62
N GLU A 180 -8.93 30.85 12.67
CA GLU A 180 -10.00 29.86 12.53
C GLU A 180 -9.94 29.16 11.16
N THR A 181 -9.78 29.92 10.08
CA THR A 181 -9.68 29.36 8.70
C THR A 181 -8.48 28.42 8.55
N LEU A 182 -7.35 28.76 9.20
CA LEU A 182 -6.13 27.96 9.14
C LEU A 182 -6.24 26.63 9.89
N ASN A 183 -7.22 26.44 10.78
CA ASN A 183 -7.36 25.19 11.54
C ASN A 183 -7.53 23.99 10.61
N SER A 184 -8.41 24.09 9.62
CA SER A 184 -8.65 23.01 8.65
C SER A 184 -7.41 22.68 7.81
N ILE A 185 -6.64 23.70 7.43
CA ILE A 185 -5.40 23.51 6.65
C ILE A 185 -4.35 22.78 7.50
N LYS A 186 -4.15 23.23 8.75
CA LYS A 186 -3.22 22.60 9.69
C LYS A 186 -3.58 21.14 9.96
N ILE A 187 -4.86 20.84 10.12
CA ILE A 187 -5.35 19.47 10.34
C ILE A 187 -5.14 18.63 9.07
N GLY A 188 -5.54 19.14 7.90
CA GLY A 188 -5.38 18.44 6.63
C GLY A 188 -3.93 18.10 6.31
N GLN A 189 -3.01 19.05 6.54
CA GLN A 189 -1.58 18.82 6.39
C GLN A 189 -1.07 17.69 7.30
N LYS A 190 -1.46 17.69 8.58
CA LYS A 190 -1.06 16.65 9.53
C LYS A 190 -1.60 15.27 9.15
N ILE A 191 -2.83 15.20 8.64
CA ILE A 191 -3.41 13.95 8.13
C ILE A 191 -2.59 13.45 6.95
N GLN A 192 -2.26 14.33 5.99
CA GLN A 192 -1.46 13.98 4.82
C GLN A 192 -0.04 13.51 5.19
N GLU A 193 0.58 14.13 6.19
CA GLU A 193 1.91 13.77 6.69
C GLU A 193 1.91 12.50 7.56
N SER A 194 0.74 12.02 7.98
CA SER A 194 0.63 10.80 8.78
C SER A 194 0.77 9.54 7.93
N GLN A 195 0.95 8.38 8.58
CA GLN A 195 0.94 7.10 7.86
C GLN A 195 -0.46 6.66 7.43
N ALA A 196 -1.51 7.28 7.97
CA ALA A 196 -2.89 6.85 7.75
C ALA A 196 -3.30 6.83 6.26
N PRO A 197 -3.09 7.87 5.44
CA PRO A 197 -3.51 7.85 4.04
C PRO A 197 -2.87 6.73 3.20
N LEU A 198 -1.59 6.44 3.46
CA LEU A 198 -0.89 5.35 2.78
C LEU A 198 -1.45 3.99 3.20
N ILE A 199 -1.73 3.84 4.48
CA ILE A 199 -2.36 2.65 5.04
C ILE A 199 -3.77 2.45 4.49
N GLU A 200 -4.58 3.50 4.43
CA GLU A 200 -5.94 3.47 3.86
C GLU A 200 -5.90 3.04 2.40
N TYR A 201 -4.93 3.54 1.63
CA TYR A 201 -4.69 3.14 0.26
C TYR A 201 -4.30 1.65 0.14
N LEU A 202 -3.40 1.17 1.01
CA LEU A 202 -2.96 -0.22 1.01
C LEU A 202 -4.09 -1.19 1.38
N VAL A 203 -4.91 -0.85 2.38
CA VAL A 203 -6.11 -1.64 2.74
C VAL A 203 -7.11 -1.66 1.59
N SER A 204 -7.37 -0.51 0.97
CA SER A 204 -8.33 -0.40 -0.14
C SER A 204 -7.87 -1.17 -1.38
N SER A 205 -6.57 -1.18 -1.68
CA SER A 205 -6.03 -1.91 -2.84
C SER A 205 -6.03 -3.43 -2.65
N GLN A 206 -6.00 -3.94 -1.41
CA GLN A 206 -6.17 -5.37 -1.13
C GLN A 206 -7.62 -5.86 -1.26
N ILE A 207 -8.61 -4.95 -1.24
CA ILE A 207 -10.04 -5.29 -1.42
C ILE A 207 -10.42 -5.34 -2.91
N GLY A 208 -9.57 -4.81 -3.81
CA GLY A 208 -9.76 -4.91 -5.25
C GLY A 208 -8.71 -5.79 -5.90
N PHE A 209 -8.98 -7.10 -6.00
CA PHE A 209 -8.78 -7.99 -7.16
C PHE A 209 -9.07 -9.44 -6.76
#